data_AF-A0A654F853-F1
#
_entry.id   AF-A0A654F853-F1
#
_cell.length_a   1.000
_cell.length_b   1.000
_cell.length_c   1.000
_cell.angle_alpha   90.00
_cell.angle_beta   90.00
_cell.angle_gamma   90.00
#
_symmetry.space_group_name_H-M   'P 1'
#
loop_
_entity.id
_entity.type
_entity.pdbx_description
1 polymer ?
#
loop_
_entity_poly.entity_id
_entity_poly.type
_entity_poly.pdbx_seq_one_letter_code
_entity_poly.pdbx_strand_id
1 'polypeptide(L)'
;MLAGLAACGVMMNIVSTASDLTQDFKTGYLTLSSPKSMFVSQVIGTAMGCVVSPCVFWLFYKAFDDLGLPNTEYPAPFATVYRSMAKLGVEGVASLPRECLVLCYAFFGVAILVNIVKDSLHSNWGRFIPLPMAMAIPFFLGPYFAIDMCVGSLILFIWERVDAAKAEAFGTAVASGLICGDGIWSLPSSVLAIAGVNPPVCMKFLSSATNSKVDNFLKGSI
;
A
#
# COMPACT_ATOMS: atom_id res chain seq x y z
N MET A 1 9.95 16.66 -18.60
CA MET A 1 9.74 15.44 -17.78
C MET A 1 9.48 15.76 -16.30
N LEU A 2 10.38 16.49 -15.60
CA LEU A 2 10.22 16.78 -14.16
C LEU A 2 8.94 17.56 -13.80
N ALA A 3 8.64 18.65 -14.51
CA ALA A 3 7.40 19.41 -14.27
C ALA A 3 6.12 18.59 -14.52
N GLY A 4 6.14 17.72 -15.54
CA GLY A 4 5.03 16.81 -15.83
C GLY A 4 4.85 15.73 -14.77
N LEU A 5 5.96 15.20 -14.23
CA LEU A 5 5.94 14.26 -13.11
C LEU A 5 5.39 14.91 -11.84
N ALA A 6 5.80 16.14 -11.54
CA ALA A 6 5.29 16.91 -10.41
C ALA A 6 3.78 17.20 -10.54
N ALA A 7 3.34 17.66 -11.72
CA ALA A 7 1.94 17.89 -12.01
C ALA A 7 1.09 16.62 -11.90
N CYS A 8 1.61 15.49 -12.41
CA CYS A 8 0.96 14.18 -12.27
C CYS A 8 0.84 13.76 -10.80
N GLY A 9 1.88 13.92 -10.00
CA GLY A 9 1.85 13.63 -8.57
C GLY A 9 0.79 14.46 -7.84
N VAL A 10 0.70 15.77 -8.11
CA VAL A 10 -0.33 16.64 -7.53
C VAL A 10 -1.73 16.19 -7.96
N MET A 11 -1.95 15.95 -9.25
CA MET A 11 -3.23 15.48 -9.77
C MET A 11 -3.67 14.15 -9.14
N MET A 12 -2.73 13.21 -8.99
CA MET A 12 -3.02 11.91 -8.39
C MET A 12 -3.42 12.04 -6.92
N ASN A 13 -2.75 12.89 -6.14
CA ASN A 13 -3.16 13.16 -4.75
C ASN A 13 -4.57 13.75 -4.69
N ILE A 14 -4.89 14.72 -5.55
CA ILE A 14 -6.24 15.32 -5.62
C ILE A 14 -7.29 14.26 -5.95
N VAL A 15 -7.05 13.43 -6.96
CA VAL A 15 -7.98 12.37 -7.37
C VAL A 15 -8.15 11.32 -6.28
N SER A 16 -7.06 10.94 -5.59
CA SER A 16 -7.12 10.00 -4.46
C SER A 16 -7.97 10.56 -3.33
N THR A 17 -7.68 11.78 -2.87
CA THR A 17 -8.45 12.42 -1.79
C THR A 17 -9.94 12.56 -2.15
N ALA A 18 -10.26 12.88 -3.41
CA ALA A 18 -11.64 12.97 -3.88
C ALA A 18 -12.35 11.60 -3.91
N SER A 19 -11.65 10.54 -4.31
CA SER A 19 -12.15 9.16 -4.27
C SER A 19 -12.43 8.73 -2.83
N ASP A 20 -11.47 8.97 -1.93
CA ASP A 20 -11.60 8.61 -0.51
C ASP A 20 -12.79 9.35 0.12
N LEU A 21 -12.91 10.66 -0.13
CA LEU A 21 -14.06 11.46 0.35
C LEU A 21 -15.41 10.92 -0.16
N THR A 22 -15.46 10.42 -1.39
CA THR A 22 -16.69 9.85 -1.97
C THR A 22 -17.06 8.52 -1.29
N GLN A 23 -16.06 7.67 -1.02
CA GLN A 23 -16.25 6.41 -0.29
C GLN A 23 -16.66 6.66 1.16
N ASP A 24 -16.04 7.66 1.77
CA ASP A 24 -16.34 8.15 3.11
C ASP A 24 -17.78 8.64 3.20
N PHE A 25 -18.24 9.52 2.33
CA PHE A 25 -19.63 9.97 2.35
C PHE A 25 -20.63 8.84 2.14
N LYS A 26 -20.32 7.85 1.30
CA LYS A 26 -21.16 6.66 1.15
C LYS A 26 -21.23 5.86 2.45
N THR A 27 -20.09 5.68 3.12
CA THR A 27 -20.01 4.97 4.40
C THR A 27 -20.73 5.74 5.51
N GLY A 28 -20.53 7.07 5.57
CA GLY A 28 -21.21 7.97 6.50
C GLY A 28 -22.73 7.97 6.32
N TYR A 29 -23.21 7.87 5.08
CA TYR A 29 -24.64 7.71 4.79
C TYR A 29 -25.18 6.39 5.35
N LEU A 30 -24.45 5.28 5.19
CA LEU A 30 -24.83 3.96 5.71
C LEU A 30 -24.81 3.91 7.24
N THR A 31 -23.89 4.62 7.90
CA THR A 31 -23.79 4.69 9.36
C THR A 31 -24.64 5.80 9.98
N LEU A 32 -25.48 6.48 9.19
CA LEU A 32 -26.28 7.64 9.61
C LEU A 32 -25.44 8.77 10.26
N SER A 33 -24.15 8.81 9.94
CA SER A 33 -23.21 9.81 10.44
C SER A 33 -23.40 11.14 9.71
N SER A 34 -23.21 12.26 10.41
CA SER A 34 -23.38 13.57 9.79
C SER A 34 -22.28 13.86 8.76
N PRO A 35 -22.62 14.20 7.50
CA PRO A 35 -21.62 14.46 6.45
C PRO A 35 -20.76 15.68 6.76
N LYS A 36 -21.29 16.63 7.55
CA LYS A 36 -20.53 17.80 8.01
C LYS A 36 -19.38 17.40 8.92
N SER A 37 -19.61 16.53 9.90
CA SER A 37 -18.55 16.07 10.80
C SER A 37 -17.45 15.34 10.04
N MET A 38 -17.83 14.51 9.06
CA MET A 38 -16.87 13.75 8.26
C MET A 38 -15.97 14.65 7.41
N PHE A 39 -16.57 15.65 6.75
CA PHE A 39 -15.81 16.66 5.99
C PHE A 39 -14.85 17.45 6.89
N VAL A 40 -15.29 17.88 8.08
CA VAL A 40 -14.42 18.59 9.03
C VAL A 40 -13.25 17.71 9.48
N SER A 41 -13.50 16.44 9.80
CA SER A 41 -12.43 15.49 10.15
C SER A 41 -11.40 15.33 9.02
N GLN A 42 -11.85 15.23 7.77
CA GLN A 42 -10.96 15.10 6.61
C GLN A 42 -10.12 16.37 6.38
N VAL A 43 -10.70 17.56 6.54
CA VAL A 43 -9.98 18.83 6.42
C VAL A 43 -8.91 18.94 7.51
N ILE A 44 -9.24 18.62 8.76
CA ILE A 44 -8.28 18.64 9.88
C ILE A 44 -7.18 17.61 9.65
N GLY A 45 -7.53 16.37 9.26
CA GLY A 45 -6.57 15.31 8.96
C GLY A 45 -5.63 15.68 7.82
N THR A 46 -6.16 16.28 6.74
CA THR A 46 -5.36 16.76 5.62
C THR A 46 -4.43 17.91 6.05
N ALA A 47 -4.94 18.88 6.82
CA ALA A 47 -4.14 20.00 7.31
C ALA A 47 -2.99 19.52 8.21
N MET A 48 -3.25 18.57 9.11
CA MET A 48 -2.22 17.93 9.93
C MET A 48 -1.22 17.17 9.04
N GLY A 49 -1.71 16.40 8.06
CA GLY A 49 -0.87 15.67 7.10
C GLY A 49 0.05 16.58 6.30
N CYS A 50 -0.39 17.77 5.91
CA CYS A 50 0.41 18.78 5.22
C CYS A 50 1.60 19.30 6.05
N VAL A 51 1.53 19.21 7.39
CA VAL A 51 2.63 19.62 8.29
C VAL A 51 3.46 18.41 8.67
N VAL A 52 2.83 17.31 9.11
CA VAL A 52 3.53 16.12 9.60
C VAL A 52 4.30 15.43 8.48
N SER A 53 3.73 15.27 7.29
CA SER A 53 4.39 14.56 6.18
C SER A 53 5.71 15.20 5.75
N PRO A 54 5.81 16.52 5.47
CA PRO A 54 7.10 17.12 5.13
C PRO A 54 8.08 17.13 6.30
N CYS A 55 7.61 17.27 7.55
CA CYS A 55 8.49 17.20 8.72
C CYS A 55 9.13 15.80 8.86
N VAL A 56 8.34 14.74 8.72
CA VAL A 56 8.84 13.36 8.74
C VAL A 56 9.77 13.12 7.56
N PHE A 57 9.37 13.50 6.34
CA PHE A 57 10.21 13.36 5.17
C PHE A 57 11.56 14.06 5.33
N TRP A 58 11.57 15.28 5.88
CA TRP A 58 12.81 16.02 6.13
C TRP A 58 13.72 15.31 7.13
N LEU A 59 13.14 14.72 8.18
CA LEU A 59 13.86 13.95 9.19
C LEU A 59 14.53 12.71 8.59
N PHE A 60 13.80 11.95 7.76
CA PHE A 60 14.35 10.81 7.03
C PHE A 60 15.42 11.23 6.01
N TYR A 61 15.16 12.29 5.24
CA TYR A 61 16.11 12.82 4.26
C TYR A 61 17.43 13.28 4.89
N LYS A 62 17.39 13.76 6.13
CA LYS A 62 18.59 14.16 6.88
C LYS A 62 19.33 13.01 7.55
N ALA A 63 18.63 11.91 7.81
CA ALA A 63 19.19 10.81 8.58
C ALA A 63 19.71 9.65 7.73
N PHE A 64 19.20 9.50 6.51
CA PHE A 64 19.63 8.48 5.55
C PHE A 64 20.09 9.16 4.27
N ASP A 65 21.39 9.14 4.00
CA ASP A 65 21.97 9.68 2.77
C ASP A 65 21.66 8.81 1.53
N ASP A 66 21.17 7.59 1.75
CA ASP A 66 20.95 6.55 0.75
C ASP A 66 19.46 6.29 0.45
N LEU A 67 18.60 7.21 0.91
CA LEU A 67 17.14 7.12 0.80
C LEU A 67 16.68 7.16 -0.67
N GLY A 68 15.97 6.12 -1.12
CA GLY A 68 15.42 6.02 -2.46
C GLY A 68 16.38 5.49 -3.55
N LEU A 69 17.60 5.11 -3.18
CA LEU A 69 18.51 4.42 -4.11
C LEU A 69 18.13 2.94 -4.29
N PRO A 70 18.38 2.35 -5.47
CA PRO A 70 18.21 0.91 -5.66
C PRO A 70 19.27 0.14 -4.85
N ASN A 71 18.83 -0.84 -4.05
CA ASN A 71 19.61 -1.69 -3.12
C ASN A 71 19.93 -1.11 -1.73
N THR A 72 19.17 -0.12 -1.25
CA THR A 72 19.29 0.40 0.13
C THR A 72 18.15 -0.08 1.01
N GLU A 73 18.21 0.21 2.32
CA GLU A 73 17.20 -0.23 3.31
C GLU A 73 15.80 0.37 3.02
N TYR A 74 15.76 1.51 2.32
CA TYR A 74 14.54 2.22 1.92
C TYR A 74 14.49 2.46 0.40
N PRO A 75 14.22 1.42 -0.41
CA PRO A 75 14.07 1.59 -1.85
C PRO A 75 12.77 2.37 -2.14
N ALA A 76 12.76 3.16 -3.22
CA ALA A 76 11.58 3.87 -3.69
C ALA A 76 10.95 3.17 -4.92
N PRO A 77 10.24 2.02 -4.75
CA PRO A 77 9.73 1.24 -5.87
C PRO A 77 8.73 2.04 -6.72
N PHE A 78 7.90 2.85 -6.06
CA PHE A 78 6.93 3.71 -6.74
C PHE A 78 7.59 4.77 -7.62
N ALA A 79 8.77 5.30 -7.25
CA ALA A 79 9.45 6.31 -8.05
C ALA A 79 9.84 5.78 -9.44
N THR A 80 10.23 4.51 -9.54
CA THR A 80 10.55 3.85 -10.81
C THR A 80 9.32 3.68 -11.70
N VAL A 81 8.17 3.32 -11.10
CA VAL A 81 6.89 3.19 -11.82
C VAL A 81 6.44 4.54 -12.36
N TYR A 82 6.42 5.59 -11.54
CA TYR A 82 6.00 6.92 -11.98
C TYR A 82 6.94 7.51 -13.03
N ARG A 83 8.25 7.26 -12.94
CA ARG A 83 9.20 7.63 -13.99
C ARG A 83 8.87 6.95 -15.32
N SER A 84 8.50 5.67 -15.28
CA SER A 84 8.12 4.90 -16.46
C SER A 84 6.81 5.43 -17.07
N MET A 85 5.81 5.76 -16.25
CA MET A 85 4.56 6.40 -16.68
C MET A 85 4.81 7.80 -17.28
N ALA A 86 5.70 8.60 -16.69
CA ALA A 86 6.06 9.91 -17.22
C ALA A 86 6.82 9.80 -18.56
N LYS A 87 7.68 8.79 -18.72
CA LYS A 87 8.38 8.52 -19.99
C LYS A 87 7.37 8.14 -21.08
N LEU A 88 6.42 7.26 -20.75
CA LEU A 88 5.26 6.90 -21.57
C LEU A 88 4.44 8.12 -22.03
N GLY A 89 4.17 9.06 -21.11
CA GLY A 89 3.39 10.25 -21.40
C GLY A 89 4.10 11.25 -22.32
N VAL A 90 5.44 11.29 -22.32
CA VAL A 90 6.24 12.23 -23.12
C VAL A 90 6.68 11.64 -24.45
N GLU A 91 7.15 10.39 -24.46
CA GLU A 91 7.64 9.70 -25.66
C GLU A 91 6.52 8.95 -26.43
N GLY A 92 5.32 8.92 -25.87
CA GLY A 92 4.15 8.27 -26.44
C GLY A 92 4.15 6.75 -26.31
N VAL A 93 2.98 6.15 -26.57
CA VAL A 93 2.75 4.69 -26.49
C VAL A 93 3.60 3.88 -27.48
N ALA A 94 4.24 4.55 -28.44
CA ALA A 94 5.17 3.96 -29.40
C ALA A 94 6.54 3.57 -28.79
N SER A 95 6.89 4.11 -27.61
CA SER A 95 8.09 3.71 -26.87
C SER A 95 7.89 2.48 -25.97
N LEU A 96 6.66 1.96 -25.91
CA LEU A 96 6.37 0.69 -25.24
C LEU A 96 6.59 -0.49 -26.21
N PRO A 97 7.20 -1.60 -25.78
CA PRO A 97 7.29 -2.80 -26.60
C PRO A 97 5.90 -3.20 -27.11
N ARG A 98 5.79 -3.51 -28.40
CA ARG A 98 4.52 -3.79 -29.12
C ARG A 98 3.64 -4.82 -28.39
N GLU A 99 4.27 -5.82 -27.80
CA GLU A 99 3.59 -6.90 -27.05
C GLU A 99 2.92 -6.42 -25.76
N CYS A 100 3.38 -5.31 -25.17
CA CYS A 100 2.81 -4.76 -23.94
C CYS A 100 1.41 -4.18 -24.16
N LEU A 101 1.18 -3.57 -25.33
CA LEU A 101 -0.15 -3.08 -25.71
C LEU A 101 -1.13 -4.21 -25.96
N VAL A 102 -0.67 -5.28 -26.62
CA VAL A 102 -1.48 -6.50 -26.84
C VAL A 102 -1.87 -7.12 -25.50
N LEU A 103 -0.93 -7.23 -24.56
CA LEU A 103 -1.20 -7.70 -23.21
C LEU A 103 -2.19 -6.78 -22.47
N CYS A 104 -2.02 -5.45 -22.54
CA CYS A 104 -2.96 -4.51 -21.92
C CYS A 104 -4.38 -4.67 -22.46
N TYR A 105 -4.57 -4.75 -23.78
CA TYR A 105 -5.89 -4.96 -24.38
C TYR A 105 -6.47 -6.34 -24.03
N ALA A 106 -5.63 -7.39 -24.00
CA ALA A 106 -6.05 -8.72 -23.60
C ALA A 106 -6.51 -8.76 -22.14
N PHE A 107 -5.71 -8.23 -21.20
CA PHE A 107 -6.08 -8.16 -19.79
C PHE A 107 -7.29 -7.27 -19.54
N PHE A 108 -7.41 -6.16 -20.27
CA PHE A 108 -8.59 -5.29 -20.19
C PHE A 108 -9.85 -6.02 -20.67
N GLY A 109 -9.77 -6.74 -21.79
CA GLY A 109 -10.87 -7.57 -22.29
C GLY A 109 -11.26 -8.68 -21.33
N VAL A 110 -10.27 -9.38 -20.75
CA VAL A 110 -10.48 -10.39 -19.71
C VAL A 110 -11.11 -9.77 -18.46
N ALA A 111 -10.65 -8.62 -18.01
CA ALA A 111 -11.20 -7.93 -16.83
C ALA A 111 -12.66 -7.52 -17.06
N ILE A 112 -13.00 -7.01 -18.26
CA ILE A 112 -14.40 -6.70 -18.62
C ILE A 112 -15.25 -7.97 -18.61
N LEU A 113 -14.78 -9.05 -19.25
CA LEU A 113 -15.49 -10.33 -19.28
C LEU A 113 -15.72 -10.87 -17.87
N VAL A 114 -14.70 -10.86 -17.01
CA VAL A 114 -14.81 -11.30 -15.61
C VAL A 114 -15.83 -10.46 -14.84
N ASN A 115 -15.85 -9.14 -15.03
CA ASN A 115 -16.83 -8.27 -14.38
C ASN A 115 -18.26 -8.51 -14.88
N ILE A 116 -18.46 -8.69 -16.19
CA ILE A 116 -19.78 -9.00 -16.78
C ILE A 116 -20.30 -10.35 -16.29
N VAL A 117 -19.43 -11.37 -16.27
CA VAL A 117 -19.77 -12.71 -15.77
C VAL A 117 -20.11 -12.66 -14.27
N LYS A 118 -19.37 -11.87 -13.49
CA LYS A 118 -19.65 -11.65 -12.07
C LYS A 118 -20.99 -10.98 -11.83
N ASP A 119 -21.32 -9.94 -12.59
CA ASP A 119 -22.57 -9.19 -12.43
C ASP A 119 -23.79 -10.00 -12.89
N SER A 120 -23.61 -10.91 -13.85
CA SER A 120 -24.66 -11.81 -14.34
C SER A 120 -24.91 -13.02 -13.42
N LEU A 121 -23.91 -13.48 -12.66
CA LEU A 121 -24.07 -14.58 -11.70
C LEU A 121 -24.55 -14.08 -10.33
N HIS A 122 -25.81 -13.64 -10.28
CA HIS A 122 -26.50 -13.30 -9.05
C HIS A 122 -26.87 -14.59 -8.29
N SER A 123 -26.14 -14.94 -7.22
CA SER A 123 -26.76 -15.31 -5.93
C SER A 123 -25.82 -16.07 -4.98
N ASN A 124 -24.89 -16.93 -5.42
CA ASN A 124 -24.04 -17.69 -4.46
C ASN A 124 -22.57 -17.92 -4.88
N TRP A 125 -22.22 -17.78 -6.17
CA TRP A 125 -20.86 -18.02 -6.66
C TRP A 125 -20.01 -16.75 -6.84
N GLY A 126 -20.61 -15.56 -6.75
CA GLY A 126 -19.93 -14.28 -6.88
C GLY A 126 -18.87 -14.00 -5.80
N ARG A 127 -18.93 -14.69 -4.65
CA ARG A 127 -17.95 -14.58 -3.56
C ARG A 127 -16.61 -15.26 -3.88
N PHE A 128 -16.56 -16.14 -4.88
CA PHE A 128 -15.35 -16.85 -5.31
C PHE A 128 -14.68 -16.25 -6.55
N ILE A 129 -15.26 -15.22 -7.17
CA ILE A 129 -14.69 -14.62 -8.37
C ILE A 129 -13.57 -13.65 -7.96
N PRO A 130 -12.32 -13.90 -8.36
CA PRO A 130 -11.21 -13.02 -8.01
C PRO A 130 -11.43 -11.66 -8.66
N LEU A 131 -11.38 -10.61 -7.84
CA LEU A 131 -11.44 -9.23 -8.30
C LEU A 131 -10.11 -8.91 -9.00
N PRO A 132 -10.12 -8.54 -10.29
CA PRO A 132 -8.90 -8.22 -11.03
C PRO A 132 -8.06 -7.12 -10.33
N MET A 133 -8.74 -6.18 -9.67
CA MET A 133 -8.11 -5.13 -8.87
C MET A 133 -7.35 -5.68 -7.65
N ALA A 134 -7.92 -6.67 -6.94
CA ALA A 134 -7.25 -7.29 -5.79
C ALA A 134 -6.06 -8.15 -6.21
N MET A 135 -6.13 -8.76 -7.40
CA MET A 135 -5.01 -9.50 -7.96
C MET A 135 -3.85 -8.60 -8.37
N ALA A 136 -4.11 -7.38 -8.84
CA ALA A 136 -3.05 -6.47 -9.30
C ALA A 136 -2.13 -6.00 -8.17
N ILE A 137 -2.63 -5.84 -6.94
CA ILE A 137 -1.86 -5.24 -5.84
C ILE A 137 -0.62 -6.07 -5.45
N PRO A 138 -0.70 -7.41 -5.25
CA PRO A 138 0.48 -8.25 -5.02
C PRO A 138 1.48 -8.27 -6.17
N PHE A 139 1.04 -8.09 -7.43
CA PHE A 139 1.97 -7.97 -8.55
C PHE A 139 2.81 -6.69 -8.48
N PHE A 140 2.29 -5.62 -7.88
CA PHE A 140 3.01 -4.36 -7.71
C PHE A 140 3.90 -4.31 -6.46
N LEU A 141 3.42 -4.85 -5.33
CA LEU A 141 4.10 -4.75 -4.04
C LEU A 141 4.93 -5.99 -3.67
N GLY A 142 4.65 -7.13 -4.33
CA GLY A 142 5.28 -8.41 -4.07
C GLY A 142 4.36 -9.41 -3.37
N PRO A 143 4.82 -10.67 -3.25
CA PRO A 143 4.00 -11.77 -2.75
C PRO A 143 3.64 -11.65 -1.26
N TYR A 144 4.41 -10.87 -0.48
CA TYR A 144 4.15 -10.68 0.95
C TYR A 144 2.76 -10.07 1.20
N PHE A 145 2.35 -9.12 0.36
CA PHE A 145 1.01 -8.50 0.45
C PHE A 145 -0.12 -9.51 0.24
N ALA A 146 0.07 -10.52 -0.62
CA ALA A 146 -0.92 -11.58 -0.81
C ALA A 146 -1.04 -12.47 0.43
N ILE A 147 0.08 -12.72 1.13
CA ILE A 147 0.09 -13.49 2.37
C ILE A 147 -0.67 -12.72 3.46
N ASP A 148 -0.39 -11.43 3.63
CA ASP A 148 -1.07 -10.58 4.61
C ASP A 148 -2.58 -10.51 4.36
N MET A 149 -3.01 -10.32 3.10
CA MET A 149 -4.43 -10.36 2.75
C MET A 149 -5.06 -11.72 3.04
N CYS A 150 -4.35 -12.81 2.78
CA CYS A 150 -4.84 -14.17 3.05
C CYS A 150 -5.04 -14.38 4.56
N VAL A 151 -4.06 -13.98 5.38
CA VAL A 151 -4.14 -14.08 6.84
C VAL A 151 -5.26 -13.21 7.39
N GLY A 152 -5.36 -11.95 6.95
CA GLY A 152 -6.44 -11.04 7.36
C GLY A 152 -7.83 -11.57 6.99
N SER A 153 -7.97 -12.12 5.78
CA SER A 153 -9.23 -12.73 5.32
C SER A 153 -9.60 -13.98 6.12
N LEU A 154 -8.61 -14.81 6.48
CA LEU A 154 -8.84 -16.00 7.30
C LEU A 154 -9.31 -15.65 8.72
N ILE A 155 -8.69 -14.64 9.34
CA ILE A 155 -9.09 -14.14 10.66
C ILE A 155 -10.54 -13.65 10.60
N LEU A 156 -10.88 -12.85 9.59
CA LEU A 156 -12.24 -12.33 9.40
C LEU A 156 -13.25 -13.45 9.13
N PHE A 157 -12.88 -14.48 8.35
CA PHE A 157 -13.72 -15.65 8.09
C PHE A 157 -14.00 -16.47 9.36
N ILE A 158 -13.00 -16.68 10.21
CA ILE A 158 -13.19 -17.37 11.50
C ILE A 158 -14.09 -16.52 12.41
N TRP A 159 -13.91 -15.20 12.43
CA TRP A 159 -14.73 -14.31 13.23
C TRP A 159 -16.19 -14.28 12.74
N GLU A 160 -16.43 -14.23 11.43
CA GLU A 160 -17.77 -14.35 10.83
C GLU A 160 -18.48 -15.65 11.25
N ARG A 161 -17.74 -16.77 11.38
CA ARG A 161 -18.28 -18.07 11.81
C ARG A 161 -18.68 -18.11 13.28
N VAL A 162 -18.08 -17.29 14.12
CA VAL A 162 -18.37 -17.22 15.57
C VAL A 162 -19.46 -16.19 15.85
N ASP A 163 -19.37 -15.00 15.25
CA ASP A 163 -20.31 -13.90 15.45
C ASP A 163 -20.34 -12.98 14.21
N ALA A 164 -21.20 -13.33 13.25
CA ALA A 164 -21.32 -12.62 11.97
C ALA A 164 -21.67 -11.14 12.14
N ALA A 165 -22.54 -10.81 13.10
CA ALA A 165 -22.98 -9.44 13.33
C ALA A 165 -21.85 -8.56 13.88
N LYS A 166 -21.00 -9.08 14.76
CA LYS A 166 -19.82 -8.35 15.25
C LYS A 166 -18.70 -8.26 14.22
N ALA A 167 -18.47 -9.33 13.45
CA ALA A 167 -17.44 -9.34 12.42
C ALA A 167 -17.71 -8.29 11.33
N GLU A 168 -18.97 -8.14 10.90
CA GLU A 168 -19.37 -7.14 9.91
C GLU A 168 -19.26 -5.71 10.47
N ALA A 169 -19.65 -5.50 11.73
CA ALA A 169 -19.61 -4.18 12.36
C ALA A 169 -18.20 -3.71 12.78
N PHE A 170 -17.35 -4.61 13.27
CA PHE A 170 -16.04 -4.27 13.85
C PHE A 170 -14.85 -4.67 12.96
N GLY A 171 -15.05 -5.49 11.93
CA GLY A 171 -13.95 -5.97 11.08
C GLY A 171 -13.17 -4.85 10.41
N THR A 172 -13.87 -3.88 9.82
CA THR A 172 -13.25 -2.68 9.22
C THR A 172 -12.58 -1.79 10.25
N ALA A 173 -13.17 -1.64 11.44
CA ALA A 173 -12.58 -0.87 12.53
C ALA A 173 -11.25 -1.49 13.01
N VAL A 174 -11.21 -2.80 13.23
CA VAL A 174 -9.99 -3.52 13.64
C VAL A 174 -8.93 -3.47 12.55
N ALA A 175 -9.30 -3.69 11.28
CA ALA A 175 -8.36 -3.60 10.16
C ALA A 175 -7.73 -2.20 10.05
N SER A 176 -8.54 -1.14 10.14
CA SER A 176 -8.05 0.24 10.12
C SER A 176 -7.14 0.55 11.32
N GLY A 177 -7.46 0.00 12.50
CA GLY A 177 -6.63 0.11 13.70
C GLY A 177 -5.27 -0.57 13.57
N LEU A 178 -5.20 -1.75 12.93
CA LEU A 178 -3.93 -2.45 12.68
C LEU A 178 -3.05 -1.68 11.69
N ILE A 179 -3.63 -1.14 10.60
CA ILE A 179 -2.89 -0.33 9.62
C ILE A 179 -2.38 0.97 10.26
N CYS A 180 -3.23 1.66 11.01
CA CYS A 180 -2.86 2.88 11.72
C CYS A 180 -1.79 2.59 12.79
N GLY A 181 -1.91 1.47 13.50
CA GLY A 181 -0.95 1.03 14.51
C GLY A 181 0.43 0.74 13.93
N ASP A 182 0.49 0.06 12.79
CA ASP A 182 1.74 -0.18 12.05
C ASP A 182 2.39 1.16 11.63
N GLY A 183 1.59 2.08 11.10
CA GLY A 183 2.02 3.43 10.77
C GLY A 183 2.56 4.21 11.97
N ILE A 184 1.88 4.15 13.13
CA ILE A 184 2.33 4.81 14.36
C ILE A 184 3.65 4.20 14.86
N TRP A 185 3.85 2.89 14.74
CA TRP A 185 5.10 2.23 15.16
C TRP A 185 6.29 2.50 14.21
N SER A 186 6.01 2.77 12.93
CA SER A 186 7.04 3.14 11.95
C SER A 186 7.79 4.42 12.34
N LEU A 187 7.14 5.38 13.00
CA LEU A 187 7.74 6.66 13.37
C LEU A 187 8.78 6.52 14.51
N PRO A 188 8.47 5.94 15.69
CA PRO A 188 9.46 5.68 16.72
C PRO A 188 10.57 4.75 16.27
N SER A 189 10.27 3.68 15.54
CA SER A 189 11.31 2.74 15.05
C SER A 189 12.32 3.45 14.14
N SER A 190 11.84 4.36 13.29
CA SER A 190 12.71 5.18 12.45
C SER A 190 13.51 6.18 13.29
N VAL A 191 12.91 6.83 14.29
CA VAL A 191 13.65 7.70 15.23
C VAL A 191 14.71 6.93 16.03
N LEU A 192 14.42 5.69 16.44
CA LEU A 192 15.38 4.81 17.13
C LEU A 192 16.53 4.39 16.21
N ALA A 193 16.24 4.09 14.93
CA ALA A 193 17.26 3.79 13.93
C ALA A 193 18.20 5.00 13.73
N ILE A 194 17.66 6.21 13.72
CA ILE A 194 18.40 7.47 13.59
C ILE A 194 19.20 7.79 14.85
N ALA A 195 18.70 7.42 16.03
CA ALA A 195 19.41 7.57 17.30
C ALA A 195 20.55 6.56 17.49
N GLY A 196 20.80 5.66 16.53
CA GLY A 196 21.86 4.66 16.59
C GLY A 196 21.66 3.62 17.70
N VAL A 197 20.43 3.48 18.22
CA VAL A 197 20.11 2.48 19.23
C VAL A 197 20.02 1.14 18.52
N ASN A 198 21.12 0.38 18.56
CA ASN A 198 21.13 -1.02 18.11
C ASN A 198 19.98 -1.78 18.79
N PRO A 199 19.07 -2.42 18.05
CA PRO A 199 18.03 -3.22 18.65
C PRO A 199 18.70 -4.32 19.50
N PRO A 200 18.35 -4.47 20.79
CA PRO A 200 18.96 -5.47 21.67
C PRO A 200 18.67 -6.91 21.21
N VAL A 201 17.79 -7.09 20.22
CA VAL A 201 17.48 -8.37 19.59
C VAL A 201 17.53 -8.21 18.08
N CYS A 202 18.66 -8.59 17.49
CA CYS A 202 18.74 -8.86 16.06
C CYS A 202 18.11 -10.24 15.82
N MET A 203 16.78 -10.30 15.56
CA MET A 203 16.14 -11.55 15.12
C MET A 203 16.52 -11.83 13.66
N LYS A 204 17.64 -12.54 13.47
CA LYS A 204 18.04 -13.09 12.17
C LYS A 204 17.26 -14.38 11.91
N PHE A 205 16.26 -14.33 11.02
CA PHE A 205 15.58 -15.52 10.48
C PHE A 205 16.45 -16.23 9.43
N LEU A 206 17.69 -16.54 9.79
CA LEU A 206 18.61 -17.33 8.98
C LEU A 206 18.72 -18.73 9.61
N SER A 207 18.84 -19.75 8.76
CA SER A 207 19.21 -21.10 9.19
C SER A 207 20.49 -21.03 10.04
N SER A 208 20.56 -21.84 11.11
CA SER A 208 21.70 -21.90 12.05
C SER A 208 23.06 -21.92 11.35
N ALA A 209 23.18 -22.63 10.23
CA ALA A 209 24.41 -22.72 9.45
C ALA A 209 24.84 -21.39 8.81
N THR A 210 23.89 -20.56 8.39
CA THR A 210 24.15 -19.25 7.78
C THR A 210 24.48 -18.20 8.85
N ASN A 211 23.85 -18.29 10.03
CA ASN A 211 24.19 -17.44 11.17
C ASN A 211 25.65 -17.61 11.61
N SER A 212 26.16 -18.86 11.69
CA SER A 212 27.57 -19.09 12.04
C SER A 212 28.56 -18.53 11.00
N LYS A 213 28.21 -18.53 9.71
CA LYS A 213 29.05 -17.94 8.66
C LYS A 213 29.09 -16.42 8.74
N VAL A 214 27.96 -15.78 9.02
CA VAL A 214 27.85 -14.32 9.15
C VAL A 214 28.57 -13.83 10.41
N ASP A 215 28.44 -14.54 11.54
CA ASP A 215 29.15 -14.19 12.78
C ASP A 215 30.67 -14.33 12.64
N ASN A 216 31.15 -15.32 11.90
CA ASN A 216 32.57 -15.45 11.58
C ASN A 216 33.06 -14.32 10.66
N PHE A 217 32.23 -13.85 9.73
CA PHE A 217 32.56 -12.71 8.86
C PHE A 217 32.65 -11.40 9.64
N LEU A 218 31.72 -11.17 10.58
CA LEU A 218 31.70 -9.97 11.42
C LEU A 218 32.85 -9.95 12.44
N LYS A 219 33.26 -11.11 12.97
CA LYS A 219 34.44 -11.23 13.85
C LYS A 219 35.78 -11.11 13.13
N GLY A 220 35.82 -11.40 11.83
CA GLY A 220 37.04 -11.29 11.01
C GLY A 220 37.30 -9.90 10.41
N SER A 221 36.43 -8.92 10.68
CA SER A 221 36.50 -7.57 10.10
C SER A 221 36.84 -6.47 11.12
N ILE A 222 37.40 -6.85 12.28
CA ILE A 222 38.01 -5.95 13.28
C ILE A 222 39.53 -6.09 13.19
#